data_AF-A0A3M1EZG2-F1
#
_entry.id   AF-A0A3M1EZG2-F1
#
_cell.length_a   1.000
_cell.length_b   1.000
_cell.length_c   1.000
_cell.angle_alpha   90.00
_cell.angle_beta   90.00
_cell.angle_gamma   90.00
#
_symmetry.space_group_name_H-M   'P 1'
#
loop_
_entity.id
_entity.type
_entity.pdbx_description
1 polymer ?
#
loop_
_entity_poly.entity_id
_entity_poly.type
_entity_poly.pdbx_seq_one_letter_code
_entity_poly.pdbx_strand_id
1 'polypeptide(L)' 'MIVGTRITVELILEKLAAGETIDDLLEAHPRLTQEAIQAALAFAAEVLRADVVYPIEVPA' A
#
# COMPACT_ATOMS: atom_id res chain seq x y z
N MET A 1 -9.97 -2.76 1.55
CA MET A 1 -10.27 -2.48 0.13
C MET A 1 -10.62 -1.01 0.00
N ILE A 2 -10.18 -0.35 -1.07
CA ILE A 2 -10.53 1.05 -1.34
C ILE A 2 -11.97 1.12 -1.85
N VAL A 3 -12.79 1.93 -1.18
CA VAL A 3 -14.22 2.09 -1.48
C VAL A 3 -14.42 2.57 -2.91
N GLY A 4 -15.32 1.92 -3.66
CA GLY A 4 -15.57 2.25 -5.07
C GLY A 4 -14.60 1.58 -6.06
N THR A 5 -13.62 0.82 -5.56
CA THR A 5 -12.69 0.04 -6.37
C THR A 5 -12.71 -1.44 -5.97
N ARG A 6 -12.09 -2.29 -6.79
CA ARG A 6 -11.76 -3.68 -6.42
C ARG A 6 -10.30 -3.82 -6.01
N ILE A 7 -9.69 -2.74 -5.51
CA ILE A 7 -8.27 -2.67 -5.17
C ILE A 7 -8.12 -2.80 -3.65
N THR A 8 -7.24 -3.71 -3.23
CA THR A 8 -6.87 -3.89 -1.83
C THR A 8 -5.70 -2.97 -1.47
N VAL A 9 -5.54 -2.67 -0.17
CA VAL A 9 -4.36 -1.95 0.32
C VAL A 9 -3.10 -2.77 0.06
N GLU A 10 -3.19 -4.09 0.25
CA GLU A 10 -2.13 -5.05 -0.06
C GLU A 10 -1.63 -4.95 -1.51
N LEU A 11 -2.52 -4.95 -2.51
CA LEU A 11 -2.12 -4.83 -3.90
C LEU A 11 -1.34 -3.54 -4.19
N ILE A 12 -1.73 -2.42 -3.56
CA ILE A 12 -1.01 -1.16 -3.71
C ILE A 12 0.40 -1.28 -3.13
N LEU A 13 0.54 -1.89 -1.95
CA LEU A 13 1.84 -2.10 -1.32
C LEU A 13 2.73 -3.05 -2.14
N GLU A 14 2.18 -4.14 -2.67
CA GLU A 14 2.90 -5.07 -3.56
C GLU A 14 3.44 -4.36 -4.80
N LYS A 15 2.60 -3.54 -5.43
CA LYS A 15 2.93 -2.82 -6.65
C LYS A 15 4.03 -1.77 -6.42
N LEU A 16 3.89 -0.98 -5.35
CA LEU A 16 4.93 -0.02 -4.95
C LEU A 16 6.23 -0.74 -4.56
N ALA A 17 6.16 -1.89 -3.88
CA ALA A 17 7.33 -2.68 -3.53
C ALA A 17 8.03 -3.30 -4.75
N ALA A 18 7.27 -3.60 -5.82
CA ALA A 18 7.81 -4.04 -7.11
C ALA A 18 8.49 -2.91 -7.90
N GLY A 19 8.45 -1.66 -7.41
CA GLY A 19 9.06 -0.49 -8.04
C GLY A 19 8.12 0.28 -8.96
N GLU A 20 6.82 -0.04 -9.00
CA GLU A 20 5.84 0.78 -9.71
C GLU A 20 5.67 2.13 -9.01
N THR A 21 5.50 3.18 -9.79
CA THR A 21 5.26 4.54 -9.26
C THR A 21 3.77 4.76 -8.98
N ILE A 22 3.47 5.82 -8.24
CA ILE A 22 2.08 6.23 -8.01
C ILE A 22 1.38 6.54 -9.34
N ASP A 23 2.10 7.14 -10.29
CA ASP A 23 1.55 7.47 -11.60
C ASP A 23 1.19 6.21 -12.40
N ASP A 24 2.05 5.18 -12.36
CA ASP A 24 1.77 3.87 -12.98
C ASP A 24 0.50 3.22 -12.40
N LEU A 25 0.31 3.32 -11.06
CA LEU A 25 -0.89 2.83 -10.40
C LEU A 25 -2.16 3.57 -10.87
N LEU A 26 -2.08 4.89 -11.01
CA LEU A 26 -3.20 5.73 -11.45
C LEU A 26 -3.54 5.48 -12.93
N GLU A 27 -2.53 5.29 -13.78
CA GLU A 27 -2.73 4.92 -15.19
C GLU A 27 -3.37 3.54 -15.32
N ALA A 28 -2.87 2.54 -14.59
CA ALA A 28 -3.40 1.18 -14.62
C ALA A 28 -4.80 1.07 -13.99
N HIS A 29 -5.16 1.98 -13.08
CA HIS A 29 -6.42 1.94 -12.34
C HIS A 29 -7.13 3.30 -12.34
N PRO A 30 -7.89 3.63 -13.40
CA PRO A 30 -8.51 4.96 -13.58
C PRO A 30 -9.53 5.38 -12.51
N ARG A 31 -9.96 4.45 -11.65
CA ARG A 31 -10.88 4.71 -10.53
C ARG A 31 -10.15 4.96 -9.21
N LEU A 32 -8.84 4.77 -9.20
CA LEU A 32 -7.98 5.05 -8.07
C LEU A 32 -7.62 6.54 -8.12
N THR A 33 -7.61 7.19 -6.96
CA THR A 33 -7.15 8.58 -6.84
C THR A 33 -5.91 8.63 -5.99
N GLN A 34 -5.15 9.70 -6.12
CA GLN A 34 -3.92 9.89 -5.35
C GLN A 34 -4.22 9.93 -3.83
N GLU A 35 -5.33 10.53 -3.44
CA GLU A 35 -5.80 10.58 -2.05
C GLU A 35 -6.12 9.17 -1.52
N ALA A 36 -6.70 8.31 -2.36
CA ALA A 36 -7.01 6.94 -1.97
C ALA A 36 -5.74 6.10 -1.73
N ILE A 37 -4.70 6.33 -2.53
CA ILE A 37 -3.38 5.72 -2.34
C ILE A 37 -2.75 6.21 -1.02
N GLN A 38 -2.77 7.53 -0.78
CA GLN A 38 -2.24 8.09 0.47
C GLN A 38 -2.99 7.57 1.70
N ALA A 39 -4.32 7.48 1.65
CA ALA A 39 -5.14 6.91 2.71
C ALA A 39 -4.82 5.43 2.95
N ALA A 40 -4.58 4.66 1.88
CA ALA A 40 -4.16 3.26 1.98
C ALA A 40 -2.78 3.12 2.67
N LEU A 41 -1.83 3.98 2.32
CA LEU A 41 -0.50 4.02 2.97
C LEU A 41 -0.58 4.42 4.44
N ALA A 42 -1.38 5.44 4.77
CA ALA A 42 -1.60 5.86 6.14
C ALA A 42 -2.23 4.74 6.98
N PHE A 43 -3.26 4.09 6.45
CA PHE A 43 -3.87 2.92 7.08
C PHE A 43 -2.86 1.79 7.31
N ALA A 44 -2.05 1.46 6.32
CA ALA A 44 -1.01 0.44 6.47
C ALA A 44 0.00 0.80 7.56
N ALA A 45 0.45 2.06 7.63
CA ALA A 45 1.36 2.53 8.66
C ALA A 45 0.73 2.48 10.06
N GLU A 46 -0.55 2.83 10.20
CA GLU A 46 -1.26 2.72 11.48
C GLU A 46 -1.42 1.28 11.95
N VAL A 47 -1.77 0.36 11.04
CA VAL A 47 -1.88 -1.08 11.35
C VAL A 47 -0.53 -1.65 11.78
N LEU A 48 0.54 -1.37 11.04
CA LEU A 48 1.89 -1.84 11.39
C LEU A 48 2.42 -1.21 12.69
N ARG A 49 1.97 -0.02 13.05
CA ARG A 49 2.30 0.62 14.33
C ARG A 49 1.55 0.00 15.50
N ALA A 50 0.36 -0.55 15.25
CA ALA A 50 -0.47 -1.23 16.25
C ALA A 50 0.01 -2.68 16.49
N ASP A 51 0.67 -3.31 15.52
CA ASP A 51 1.20 -4.66 15.63
C ASP A 51 2.67 -4.71 16.09
N VAL A 52 2.95 -5.65 16.99
CA VAL A 52 4.24 -5.90 17.64
C VAL A 52 5.35 -6.12 16.61
N VAL A 53 6.41 -5.30 16.70
CA VAL A 53 7.67 -5.52 15.98
C VAL A 53 8.30 -6.82 16.48
N TYR A 54 8.29 -7.87 15.65
CA TYR A 54 9.14 -9.03 15.87
C TYR A 54 10.52 -8.75 15.26
N PRO A 55 11.61 -8.74 16.05
CA PRO A 55 12.94 -8.61 15.49
C PRO A 55 13.22 -9.82 14.62
N ILE A 56 13.41 -9.58 13.32
CA ILE A 56 14.00 -10.55 12.42
C ILE A 56 15.51 -10.44 12.54
N GLU A 57 16.16 -11.50 13.05
CA GLU A 57 17.61 -11.61 13.02
C GLU A 57 18.05 -11.66 11.56
N VAL A 58 18.79 -10.65 11.11
CA VAL A 58 19.52 -10.70 9.85
C VAL A 58 20.82 -11.45 10.12
N PRO A 59 21.04 -12.66 9.57
CA PRO A 59 22.29 -13.37 9.75
C PRO A 59 23.43 -12.59 9.08
N ALA A 60 24.54 -12.46 9.80
CA ALA A 60 25.75 -11.72 9.43
C ALA A 60 26.50 -12.32 8.23
#